data_AF-A0A8C0J2E0-F1
#
_entry.id   AF-A0A8C0J2E0-F1
#
_cell.length_a   1.000
_cell.length_b   1.000
_cell.length_c   1.000
_cell.angle_alpha   90.00
_cell.angle_beta   90.00
_cell.angle_gamma   90.00
#
_symmetry.space_group_name_H-M   'P 1'
#
loop_
_entity.id
_entity.type
_entity.pdbx_description
1 polymer ?
#
loop_
_entity_poly.entity_id
_entity_poly.type
_entity_poly.pdbx_seq_one_letter_code
_entity_poly.pdbx_strand_id
1 'polypeptide(L)'
;MAWAPLLLTYCSGVSSLSQFTLTQQPSVSVSIGNTVKLACTISSGTTFGSVVWYQQKDGNRPRYLLRYKTDSDKHQGSGVPSRFAGSKDASNTIGYLTITSVQAEDEADYYCGAWSSGVAAAQ
;
A
#
# COMPACT_ATOMS: atom_id res chain seq x y z
N MET A 1 -11.18 31.04 45.35
CA MET A 1 -10.69 30.91 43.96
C MET A 1 -10.80 29.45 43.58
N ALA A 2 -11.89 29.09 42.90
CA ALA A 2 -12.16 27.72 42.49
C ALA A 2 -11.57 27.51 41.09
N TRP A 3 -10.43 26.82 41.02
CA TRP A 3 -9.93 26.25 39.78
C TRP A 3 -10.77 25.02 39.43
N ALA A 4 -11.63 25.12 38.43
CA ALA A 4 -12.24 23.92 37.86
C ALA A 4 -11.19 23.24 36.96
N PRO A 5 -10.85 21.96 37.16
CA PRO A 5 -10.02 21.25 36.21
C PRO A 5 -10.81 21.09 34.90
N LEU A 6 -10.19 21.46 33.78
CA LEU A 6 -10.71 21.16 32.45
C LEU A 6 -10.74 19.63 32.28
N LEU A 7 -11.92 19.02 32.37
CA LEU A 7 -12.11 17.63 31.98
C LEU A 7 -12.12 17.58 30.44
N LEU A 8 -10.96 17.26 29.86
CA LEU A 8 -10.85 16.88 28.45
C LEU A 8 -11.45 15.47 28.30
N THR A 9 -12.75 15.41 28.04
CA THR A 9 -13.44 14.19 27.64
C THR A 9 -12.90 13.75 26.29
N TYR A 10 -12.00 12.76 26.29
CA TYR A 10 -11.58 12.05 25.08
C TYR A 10 -12.75 11.16 24.63
N CYS A 11 -13.50 11.60 23.62
CA CYS A 11 -14.41 10.73 22.90
C CYS A 11 -13.56 9.67 22.17
N SER A 12 -13.40 8.49 22.74
CA SER A 12 -12.95 7.30 22.02
C SER A 12 -14.08 6.79 21.12
N GLY A 13 -14.44 7.60 20.13
CA GLY A 13 -15.20 7.17 18.97
C GLY A 13 -14.22 6.58 17.96
N VAL A 14 -13.96 5.28 18.03
CA VAL A 14 -13.36 4.56 16.89
C VAL A 14 -14.46 4.41 15.83
N SER A 15 -14.71 5.48 15.10
CA SER A 15 -15.34 5.38 13.79
C SER A 15 -14.33 4.72 12.86
N SER A 16 -14.48 3.42 12.59
CA SER A 16 -13.75 2.78 11.51
C SER A 16 -14.23 3.39 10.19
N LEU A 17 -13.49 4.36 9.68
CA LEU A 17 -13.76 5.03 8.40
C LEU A 17 -13.17 4.27 7.20
N SER A 18 -12.63 3.06 7.38
CA SER A 18 -12.05 2.29 6.29
C SER A 18 -13.18 1.63 5.47
N GLN A 19 -13.39 2.12 4.25
CA GLN A 19 -14.37 1.58 3.30
C GLN A 19 -13.94 0.21 2.72
N PHE A 20 -12.69 -0.20 2.94
CA PHE A 20 -12.10 -1.48 2.54
C PHE A 20 -10.88 -1.79 3.41
N THR A 21 -10.44 -3.05 3.37
CA THR A 21 -9.21 -3.52 4.02
C THR A 21 -8.18 -3.94 2.98
N LEU A 22 -6.90 -3.92 3.38
CA LEU A 22 -5.77 -4.37 2.56
C LEU A 22 -5.13 -5.58 3.21
N THR A 23 -4.90 -6.62 2.41
CA THR A 23 -4.24 -7.86 2.84
C THR A 23 -2.96 -8.05 2.04
N GLN A 24 -1.85 -8.22 2.75
CA GLN A 24 -0.53 -8.49 2.16
C GLN A 24 -0.01 -9.84 2.66
N GLN A 25 0.90 -10.45 1.91
CA GLN A 25 1.65 -11.59 2.40
C GLN A 25 2.54 -11.16 3.58
N PRO A 26 2.62 -11.94 4.66
CA PRO A 26 3.37 -11.56 5.85
C PRO A 26 4.87 -11.46 5.60
N SER A 27 5.42 -12.32 4.74
CA SER A 27 6.82 -12.28 4.32
C SER A 27 6.99 -13.02 2.99
N VAL A 28 8.05 -12.65 2.26
CA VAL A 28 8.49 -13.33 1.04
C VAL A 28 10.01 -13.38 1.05
N SER A 29 10.58 -14.52 0.68
CA SER A 29 12.03 -14.69 0.51
C SER A 29 12.36 -14.90 -0.96
N VAL A 30 13.41 -14.24 -1.44
CA VAL A 30 13.87 -14.28 -2.83
C VAL A 30 15.38 -14.15 -2.87
N SER A 31 16.03 -14.87 -3.78
CA SER A 31 17.48 -14.76 -3.99
C SER A 31 17.84 -13.49 -4.76
N ILE A 32 19.01 -12.93 -4.48
CA ILE A 32 19.59 -11.81 -5.25
C ILE A 32 19.62 -12.16 -6.75
N GLY A 33 19.28 -11.19 -7.59
CA GLY A 33 19.21 -11.33 -9.05
C GLY A 33 17.88 -11.89 -9.57
N ASN A 34 17.06 -12.52 -8.72
CA ASN A 34 15.75 -13.02 -9.12
C ASN A 34 14.69 -11.90 -9.13
N THR A 35 13.49 -12.25 -9.58
CA THR A 35 12.33 -11.37 -9.57
C THR A 35 11.39 -11.79 -8.44
N VAL A 36 10.89 -10.81 -7.68
CA VAL A 36 9.81 -11.02 -6.71
C VAL A 36 8.59 -10.20 -7.10
N LYS A 37 7.40 -10.73 -6.80
CA LYS A 37 6.12 -10.07 -7.02
C LYS A 37 5.33 -10.07 -5.72
N LEU A 38 5.23 -8.90 -5.09
CA LEU A 38 4.46 -8.70 -3.87
C LEU A 38 3.01 -8.39 -4.22
N ALA A 39 2.07 -8.95 -3.48
CA ALA A 39 0.64 -8.79 -3.69
C ALA A 39 -0.01 -7.99 -2.56
N CYS A 40 -0.95 -7.13 -2.93
CA CYS A 40 -1.80 -6.37 -2.04
C CYS A 40 -3.26 -6.54 -2.48
N THR A 41 -4.02 -7.30 -1.73
CA THR A 41 -5.42 -7.59 -2.04
C THR A 41 -6.31 -6.61 -1.29
N ILE A 42 -7.21 -5.95 -2.02
CA ILE A 42 -8.25 -5.11 -1.45
C ILE A 42 -9.50 -5.95 -1.23
N SER A 43 -10.17 -5.77 -0.09
CA SER A 43 -11.45 -6.44 0.18
C SER A 43 -12.48 -6.21 -0.95
N SER A 44 -13.28 -7.24 -1.23
CA SER A 44 -14.32 -7.21 -2.27
C SER A 44 -15.36 -6.12 -2.01
N GLY A 45 -16.15 -5.79 -3.06
CA GLY A 45 -17.20 -4.78 -2.99
C GLY A 45 -16.72 -3.35 -3.27
N THR A 46 -15.48 -3.15 -3.71
CA THR A 46 -14.95 -1.84 -4.10
C THR A 46 -14.38 -1.84 -5.51
N THR A 47 -14.49 -0.71 -6.19
CA THR A 47 -13.85 -0.52 -7.50
C THR A 47 -12.39 -0.13 -7.28
N PHE A 48 -11.48 -1.00 -7.70
CA PHE A 48 -10.05 -0.79 -7.52
C PHE A 48 -9.51 0.32 -8.44
N GLY A 49 -9.33 1.51 -7.86
CA GLY A 49 -8.79 2.69 -8.55
C GLY A 49 -7.28 2.57 -8.79
N SER A 50 -6.48 2.74 -7.74
CA SER A 50 -5.01 2.70 -7.84
C SER A 50 -4.35 2.09 -6.61
N VAL A 51 -3.17 1.50 -6.79
CA VAL A 51 -2.30 1.04 -5.70
C VAL A 51 -1.08 1.95 -5.58
N VAL A 52 -0.66 2.20 -4.35
CA VAL A 52 0.59 2.88 -4.01
C VAL A 52 1.46 1.91 -3.23
N TRP A 53 2.76 1.93 -3.48
CA TRP A 53 3.74 1.13 -2.76
C TRP A 53 4.73 2.00 -2.03
N TYR A 54 5.06 1.58 -0.82
CA TYR A 54 6.06 2.17 0.05
C TYR A 54 7.08 1.12 0.46
N GLN A 55 8.32 1.55 0.66
CA GLN A 55 9.40 0.76 1.23
C GLN A 55 9.82 1.39 2.56
N GLN A 56 9.95 0.59 3.61
CA GLN A 56 10.46 1.01 4.90
C GLN A 56 11.64 0.14 5.28
N LYS A 57 12.81 0.77 5.40
CA LYS A 57 13.98 0.13 6.01
C LYS A 57 13.97 0.36 7.51
N ASP A 58 14.60 -0.53 8.26
CA ASP A 58 14.74 -0.41 9.71
C ASP A 58 15.23 0.99 10.11
N GLY A 59 14.57 1.57 11.12
CA GLY A 59 14.87 2.90 11.64
C GLY A 59 14.50 4.08 10.72
N ASN A 60 13.97 3.83 9.52
CA ASN A 60 13.54 4.86 8.59
C ASN A 60 12.01 4.99 8.51
N ARG A 61 11.54 6.15 8.07
CA ARG A 61 10.13 6.35 7.70
C ARG A 61 9.81 5.66 6.36
N PRO A 62 8.54 5.27 6.12
CA PRO A 62 8.13 4.78 4.81
C PRO A 62 8.49 5.74 3.67
N ARG A 63 9.19 5.24 2.66
CA ARG A 63 9.55 5.94 1.43
C ARG A 63 8.56 5.56 0.33
N TYR A 64 7.97 6.55 -0.33
CA TYR A 64 7.15 6.33 -1.52
C TYR A 64 7.98 5.69 -2.65
N LEU A 65 7.51 4.56 -3.16
CA LEU A 65 8.09 3.90 -4.33
C LEU A 65 7.35 4.29 -5.61
N LEU A 66 6.07 3.93 -5.72
CA LEU A 66 5.30 4.17 -6.94
C LEU A 66 3.81 4.14 -6.70
N ARG A 67 3.07 4.69 -7.67
CA ARG A 67 1.61 4.60 -7.79
C ARG A 67 1.29 4.03 -9.16
N TYR A 68 0.43 3.02 -9.19
CA TYR A 68 -0.09 2.43 -10.41
C TYR A 68 -1.62 2.51 -10.45
N LYS A 69 -2.16 3.14 -11.50
CA LYS A 69 -3.60 3.14 -11.83
C LYS A 69 -3.81 2.42 -13.16
N THR A 70 -3.13 2.86 -14.21
CA THR A 70 -3.11 2.24 -15.54
C THR A 70 -1.72 2.42 -16.14
N ASP A 71 -1.43 1.80 -17.28
CA ASP A 71 -0.16 1.99 -17.97
C ASP A 71 0.07 3.43 -18.44
N SER A 72 -1.02 4.15 -18.75
CA SER A 72 -1.02 5.57 -19.10
C SER A 72 -1.04 6.51 -17.90
N ASP A 73 -1.33 6.02 -16.69
CA ASP A 73 -1.48 6.84 -15.47
C ASP A 73 -0.74 6.18 -14.28
N LYS A 74 0.59 6.18 -14.37
CA LYS A 74 1.51 5.64 -13.35
C LYS A 74 2.59 6.65 -13.01
N HIS A 75 3.06 6.61 -11.77
CA HIS A 75 4.11 7.51 -11.27
C HIS A 75 5.17 6.73 -10.50
N GLN A 76 6.43 6.92 -10.87
CA GLN A 76 7.59 6.36 -10.18
C GLN A 76 8.17 7.43 -9.25
N GLY A 77 8.52 7.04 -8.03
CA GLY A 77 9.12 7.93 -7.04
C GLY A 77 10.51 8.39 -7.46
N SER A 78 10.91 9.57 -6.99
CA SER A 78 12.24 10.10 -7.27
C SER A 78 13.32 9.15 -6.74
N GLY A 79 14.30 8.84 -7.61
CA GLY A 79 15.40 7.94 -7.31
C GLY A 79 14.97 6.48 -7.07
N VAL A 80 13.77 6.08 -7.48
CA VAL A 80 13.32 4.68 -7.43
C VAL A 80 13.76 3.99 -8.73
N PRO A 81 14.56 2.91 -8.65
CA PRO A 81 15.08 2.24 -9.84
C PRO A 81 13.97 1.67 -10.74
N SER A 82 14.22 1.61 -12.05
CA SER A 82 13.26 1.06 -13.04
C SER A 82 12.93 -0.42 -12.84
N ARG A 83 13.73 -1.14 -12.05
CA ARG A 83 13.48 -2.54 -11.66
C ARG A 83 12.21 -2.70 -10.81
N PHE A 84 11.73 -1.62 -10.18
CA PHE A 84 10.46 -1.57 -9.45
C PHE A 84 9.32 -1.20 -10.41
N ALA A 85 8.33 -2.07 -10.53
CA ALA A 85 7.19 -1.86 -11.41
C ALA A 85 5.87 -2.19 -10.69
N GLY A 86 4.88 -1.32 -10.82
CA GLY A 86 3.52 -1.57 -10.35
C GLY A 86 2.65 -2.20 -11.43
N SER A 87 1.72 -3.04 -11.03
CA SER A 87 0.60 -3.48 -11.88
C SER A 87 -0.64 -3.75 -11.03
N LYS A 88 -1.80 -3.97 -11.65
CA LYS A 88 -3.01 -4.36 -10.92
C LYS A 88 -3.89 -5.32 -11.70
N ASP A 89 -4.48 -6.26 -10.99
CA ASP A 89 -5.62 -7.06 -11.44
C ASP A 89 -6.89 -6.45 -10.86
N ALA A 90 -7.63 -5.72 -11.70
CA ALA A 90 -8.85 -5.04 -11.29
C ALA A 90 -10.00 -6.02 -10.97
N SER A 91 -10.04 -7.17 -11.65
CA SER A 91 -11.11 -8.17 -11.50
C SER A 91 -11.02 -8.88 -10.16
N ASN A 92 -9.79 -9.16 -9.70
CA ASN A 92 -9.52 -9.80 -8.42
C ASN A 92 -9.14 -8.80 -7.31
N THR A 93 -9.22 -7.50 -7.60
CA THR A 93 -8.86 -6.41 -6.67
C THR A 93 -7.45 -6.54 -6.06
N ILE A 94 -6.46 -6.97 -6.86
CA ILE A 94 -5.07 -7.20 -6.42
C ILE A 94 -4.09 -6.22 -7.05
N GLY A 95 -3.41 -5.43 -6.24
CA GLY A 95 -2.27 -4.61 -6.65
C GLY A 95 -0.97 -5.39 -6.52
N TYR A 96 -0.04 -5.18 -7.45
CA TYR A 96 1.26 -5.85 -7.44
C TYR A 96 2.42 -4.86 -7.48
N LEU A 97 3.47 -5.19 -6.75
CA LEU A 97 4.81 -4.63 -6.91
C LEU A 97 5.74 -5.73 -7.41
N THR A 98 6.26 -5.57 -8.61
CA THR A 98 7.30 -6.42 -9.17
C THR A 98 8.65 -5.75 -8.97
N ILE A 99 9.60 -6.47 -8.41
CA ILE A 99 11.00 -6.04 -8.29
C ILE A 99 11.81 -7.05 -9.08
N THR A 100 12.34 -6.64 -10.23
CA THR A 100 13.25 -7.48 -11.03
C THR A 100 14.69 -7.31 -10.55
N SER A 101 15.55 -8.30 -10.77
CA SER A 101 16.98 -8.22 -10.42
C SER A 101 17.21 -7.72 -8.98
N VAL A 102 16.54 -8.36 -8.01
CA VAL A 102 16.56 -7.97 -6.59
C VAL A 102 17.99 -7.85 -6.08
N GLN A 103 18.24 -6.79 -5.31
CA GLN A 103 19.54 -6.51 -4.70
C GLN A 103 19.48 -6.66 -3.18
N ALA A 104 20.63 -6.75 -2.51
CA ALA A 104 20.68 -6.86 -1.04
C ALA A 104 20.04 -5.63 -0.36
N GLU A 105 20.15 -4.46 -0.99
CA GLU A 105 19.58 -3.21 -0.49
C GLU A 105 18.05 -3.14 -0.63
N ASP A 106 17.43 -4.10 -1.31
CA ASP A 106 15.97 -4.19 -1.45
C ASP A 106 15.32 -4.89 -0.25
N GLU A 107 16.10 -5.43 0.69
CA GLU A 107 15.58 -5.96 1.95
C GLU A 107 14.97 -4.83 2.80
N ALA A 108 13.67 -4.93 3.05
CA ALA A 108 12.85 -3.92 3.70
C ALA A 108 11.44 -4.46 3.96
N ASP A 109 10.69 -3.75 4.80
CA ASP A 109 9.24 -3.87 4.85
C ASP A 109 8.61 -3.13 3.67
N TYR A 110 7.61 -3.74 3.05
CA TYR A 110 6.87 -3.16 1.94
C TYR A 110 5.40 -3.01 2.31
N TYR A 111 4.86 -1.80 2.11
CA TYR A 111 3.46 -1.50 2.42
C TYR A 111 2.73 -1.02 1.18
N CYS A 112 1.51 -1.49 1.00
CA CYS A 112 0.61 -0.95 0.01
C CYS A 112 -0.40 0.02 0.61
N GLY A 113 -0.78 1.02 -0.16
CA GLY A 113 -2.03 1.77 0.00
C GLY A 113 -2.89 1.58 -1.23
N ALA A 114 -4.20 1.76 -1.10
CA ALA A 114 -5.09 1.77 -2.26
C ALA A 114 -6.06 2.94 -2.19
N TRP A 115 -6.47 3.39 -3.38
CA TRP A 115 -7.61 4.27 -3.55
C TRP A 115 -8.71 3.50 -4.26
N SER A 116 -9.88 3.45 -3.63
CA SER A 116 -11.11 3.04 -4.27
C SER A 116 -11.70 4.22 -5.05
N SER A 117 -12.21 3.95 -6.25
CA SER A 117 -12.97 4.94 -7.02
C SER A 117 -14.49 4.86 -6.79
N GLY A 118 -14.94 4.00 -5.87
CA GLY A 118 -16.35 3.83 -5.53
C GLY A 118 -16.65 2.45 -4.93
N VAL A 119 -17.86 2.29 -4.40
CA VAL A 119 -18.42 0.97 -4.05
C VAL A 119 -18.80 0.27 -5.36
N ALA A 120 -18.35 -0.97 -5.54
CA ALA A 120 -18.79 -1.76 -6.68
C ALA A 120 -20.26 -2.14 -6.45
N ALA A 121 -21.13 -1.88 -7.43
CA ALA A 121 -22.52 -2.32 -7.35
C ALA A 121 -22.55 -3.85 -7.27
N ALA A 122 -23.24 -4.40 -6.27
CA ALA A 122 -23.57 -5.81 -6.25
C ALA A 122 -24.47 -6.11 -7.46
N GLN A 123 -24.08 -7.09 -8.28
CA GLN A 123 -24.98 -7.71 -9.26
C GLN A 123 -25.84 -8.76 -8.56
#